data_AF-A0A1Q7YJ27-F1
#
_entry.id   AF-A0A1Q7YJ27-F1
#
_cell.length_a   1.000
_cell.length_b   1.000
_cell.length_c   1.000
_cell.angle_alpha   90.00
_cell.angle_beta   90.00
_cell.angle_gamma   90.00
#
_symmetry.space_group_name_H-M   'P 1'
#
loop_
_entity.id
_entity.type
_entity.pdbx_description
1 polymer ?
#
loop_
_entity_poly.entity_id
_entity_poly.type
_entity_poly.pdbx_seq_one_letter_code
_entity_poly.pdbx_strand_id
1 'polypeptide(L)'
;MKRQMILCLMIILLCVTSGVAQSRINRPSSTPNSATITDIRKVDFLNFTYHSSLCSQEYGRKGIGKIVRVRNGEFKNKNVYFAVADNKIVYADVTGDGREDAIVPIGCGATTANFALSEVYIYTIQNGRATLLAEISDRDMERDYRHYYPDAESYWGVNENGLKVKNGNLEIEVLADGSHASPKYIVTLEYRLSGETLRLIGKPQRRSFGQ
;
A
#
# COMPACT_ATOMS: atom_id res chain seq x y z
N MET A 1 -11.45 35.70 -38.17
CA MET A 1 -12.48 36.68 -37.72
C MET A 1 -12.77 36.42 -36.24
N LYS A 2 -12.26 37.29 -35.35
CA LYS A 2 -13.01 38.07 -34.32
C LYS A 2 -13.88 37.22 -33.36
N ARG A 3 -13.40 36.94 -32.13
CA ARG A 3 -13.47 37.74 -30.86
C ARG A 3 -14.83 37.64 -30.13
N GLN A 4 -14.79 37.27 -28.83
CA GLN A 4 -15.52 37.81 -27.65
C GLN A 4 -15.74 36.68 -26.63
N MET A 5 -14.95 36.48 -25.56
CA MET A 5 -14.91 37.23 -24.29
C MET A 5 -16.22 37.92 -23.92
N ILE A 6 -17.02 37.30 -23.04
CA ILE A 6 -17.93 38.02 -22.14
C ILE A 6 -17.83 37.41 -20.74
N LEU A 7 -17.26 38.25 -19.87
CA LEU A 7 -17.18 38.19 -18.42
C LEU A 7 -18.48 38.83 -17.89
N CYS A 8 -19.27 38.13 -17.09
CA CYS A 8 -20.38 38.72 -16.30
C CYS A 8 -20.34 38.09 -14.89
N LEU A 9 -19.82 38.81 -13.91
CA LEU A 9 -20.49 39.81 -13.06
C LEU A 9 -21.11 39.14 -11.82
N MET A 10 -20.50 39.49 -10.69
CA MET A 10 -20.91 39.14 -9.33
C MET A 10 -22.36 39.50 -9.02
N ILE A 11 -23.07 38.60 -8.34
CA ILE A 11 -24.18 38.96 -7.47
C ILE A 11 -23.91 38.35 -6.09
N ILE A 12 -23.56 39.25 -5.17
CA ILE A 12 -23.46 39.03 -3.73
C ILE A 12 -24.90 38.98 -3.20
N LEU A 13 -25.32 37.83 -2.67
CA LEU A 13 -26.55 37.72 -1.89
C LEU A 13 -26.20 37.40 -0.43
N LEU A 14 -26.17 38.44 0.39
CA LEU A 14 -26.07 38.39 1.84
C LEU A 14 -27.42 37.94 2.43
N CYS A 15 -27.54 36.67 2.81
CA CYS A 15 -28.60 36.20 3.69
C CYS A 15 -28.13 36.31 5.15
N VAL A 16 -28.64 37.33 5.85
CA VAL A 16 -28.53 37.44 7.30
C VAL A 16 -29.56 36.49 7.91
N THR A 17 -29.10 35.38 8.50
CA THR A 17 -29.93 34.53 9.35
C THR A 17 -29.49 34.65 10.79
N SER A 18 -30.40 35.13 11.63
CA SER A 18 -30.25 35.26 13.08
C SER A 18 -30.29 33.87 13.71
N GLY A 19 -29.11 33.25 13.87
CA GLY A 19 -28.95 31.98 14.57
C GLY A 19 -28.94 32.17 16.09
N VAL A 20 -29.90 31.55 16.77
CA VAL A 20 -30.04 31.51 18.23
C VAL A 20 -28.78 30.91 18.86
N ALA A 21 -28.14 31.66 19.77
CA ALA A 21 -27.01 31.19 20.55
C ALA A 21 -27.46 30.17 21.62
N GLN A 22 -27.36 28.87 21.31
CA GLN A 22 -27.41 27.82 22.33
C GLN A 22 -26.05 27.74 23.02
N SER A 23 -25.99 28.20 24.27
CA SER A 23 -24.88 27.95 25.19
C SER A 23 -24.72 26.44 25.40
N ARG A 24 -23.82 25.81 24.64
CA ARG A 24 -23.37 24.45 24.89
C ARG A 24 -22.45 24.48 26.09
N ILE A 25 -22.89 23.83 27.16
CA ILE A 25 -22.06 23.46 28.30
C ILE A 25 -20.88 22.63 27.74
N ASN A 26 -19.70 23.24 27.72
CA ASN A 26 -18.44 22.58 27.40
C ASN A 26 -18.12 21.56 28.50
N ARG A 27 -18.68 20.36 28.38
CA ARG A 27 -18.11 19.19 29.05
C ARG A 27 -16.77 18.90 28.37
N PRO A 28 -15.65 18.89 29.10
CA PRO A 28 -14.39 18.40 28.56
C PRO A 28 -14.61 16.92 28.23
N SER A 29 -14.83 16.64 26.95
CA SER A 29 -14.70 15.31 26.40
C SER A 29 -13.22 14.97 26.53
N SER A 30 -12.85 14.33 27.63
CA SER A 30 -11.57 13.63 27.75
C SER A 30 -11.62 12.41 26.82
N THR A 31 -11.58 12.68 25.52
CA THR A 31 -11.14 11.69 24.55
C THR A 31 -9.73 11.33 24.99
N PRO A 32 -9.42 10.03 25.19
CA PRO A 32 -8.06 9.64 25.51
C PRO A 32 -7.16 10.26 24.44
N ASN A 33 -6.22 11.11 24.87
CA ASN A 33 -5.18 11.63 23.99
C ASN A 33 -4.43 10.40 23.49
N SER A 34 -4.84 9.88 22.33
CA SER A 34 -4.09 8.88 21.60
C SER A 34 -2.73 9.53 21.36
N ALA A 35 -1.72 9.02 22.04
CA ALA A 35 -0.39 9.60 22.03
C ALA A 35 0.03 9.84 20.58
N THR A 36 0.43 11.07 20.28
CA THR A 36 0.90 11.45 18.95
C THR A 36 2.11 10.58 18.60
N ILE A 37 2.00 9.78 17.55
CA ILE A 37 3.10 8.97 17.06
C ILE A 37 4.00 9.88 16.22
N THR A 38 5.27 9.98 16.60
CA THR A 38 6.27 10.79 15.86
C THR A 38 7.28 9.94 15.08
N ASP A 39 7.26 8.62 15.31
CA ASP A 39 8.21 7.66 14.77
C ASP A 39 7.43 6.45 14.25
N ILE A 40 7.58 6.16 12.96
CA ILE A 40 6.85 5.08 12.29
C ILE A 40 7.18 3.71 12.88
N ARG A 41 8.37 3.53 13.46
CA ARG A 41 8.79 2.25 14.08
C ARG A 41 8.01 1.93 15.36
N LYS A 42 7.32 2.90 15.95
CA LYS A 42 6.46 2.69 17.12
C LYS A 42 5.06 2.20 16.75
N VAL A 43 4.75 2.12 15.46
CA VAL A 43 3.48 1.59 14.98
C VAL A 43 3.53 0.07 15.00
N ASP A 44 2.60 -0.55 15.72
CA ASP A 44 2.46 -1.99 15.76
C ASP A 44 1.69 -2.49 14.53
N PHE A 45 2.42 -2.69 13.44
CA PHE A 45 1.89 -3.23 12.18
C PHE A 45 1.36 -4.67 12.31
N LEU A 46 1.75 -5.42 13.35
CA LEU A 46 1.25 -6.76 13.63
C LEU A 46 -0.12 -6.73 14.30
N ASN A 47 -0.52 -5.60 14.89
CA ASN A 47 -1.83 -5.39 15.49
C ASN A 47 -2.57 -4.20 14.86
N PHE A 48 -2.47 -4.10 13.53
CA PHE A 48 -2.96 -2.98 12.74
C PHE A 48 -4.23 -3.30 11.93
N THR A 49 -4.89 -2.26 11.43
CA THR A 49 -6.05 -2.39 10.53
C THR A 49 -5.67 -1.91 9.13
N TYR A 50 -5.77 -2.81 8.17
CA TYR A 50 -5.36 -2.60 6.78
C TYR A 50 -6.56 -2.39 5.87
N HIS A 51 -6.37 -1.59 4.82
CA HIS A 51 -7.31 -1.45 3.71
C HIS A 51 -6.85 -2.34 2.56
N SER A 52 -7.49 -3.50 2.36
CA SER A 52 -7.08 -4.45 1.33
C SER A 52 -7.78 -4.22 -0.01
N SER A 53 -6.99 -4.20 -1.09
CA SER A 53 -7.48 -4.05 -2.47
C SER A 53 -7.58 -5.40 -3.19
N LEU A 54 -6.46 -5.98 -3.61
CA LEU A 54 -6.31 -7.26 -4.31
C LEU A 54 -6.80 -8.43 -3.46
N CYS A 55 -6.35 -8.56 -2.20
CA CYS A 55 -6.74 -9.70 -1.38
C CYS A 55 -8.25 -9.71 -1.10
N SER A 56 -8.85 -8.53 -0.87
CA SER A 56 -10.30 -8.44 -0.69
C SER A 56 -11.07 -8.70 -1.99
N GLN A 57 -10.51 -8.34 -3.15
CA GLN A 57 -11.10 -8.66 -4.45
C GLN A 57 -11.08 -10.17 -4.73
N GLU A 58 -9.96 -10.84 -4.46
CA GLU A 58 -9.76 -12.25 -4.79
C GLU A 58 -10.40 -13.20 -3.78
N TYR A 59 -10.36 -12.81 -2.51
CA TYR A 59 -10.78 -13.65 -1.39
C TYR A 59 -11.96 -13.09 -0.59
N GLY A 60 -12.61 -12.03 -1.08
CA GLY A 60 -13.75 -11.40 -0.42
C GLY A 60 -14.89 -12.35 -0.09
N ARG A 61 -15.26 -13.22 -1.05
CA ARG A 61 -16.29 -14.26 -0.85
C ARG A 61 -15.88 -15.34 0.17
N LYS A 62 -14.59 -15.44 0.48
CA LYS A 62 -14.03 -16.39 1.45
C LYS A 62 -13.74 -15.75 2.82
N GLY A 63 -13.88 -14.44 2.94
CA GLY A 63 -13.88 -13.71 4.22
C GLY A 63 -12.80 -12.63 4.39
N ILE A 64 -11.98 -12.33 3.38
CA ILE A 64 -11.09 -11.15 3.44
C ILE A 64 -11.89 -9.91 3.06
N GLY A 65 -12.29 -9.10 4.03
CA GLY A 65 -12.97 -7.83 3.76
C GLY A 65 -12.05 -6.75 3.20
N LYS A 66 -12.63 -5.64 2.73
CA LYS A 66 -11.85 -4.44 2.35
C LYS A 66 -11.09 -3.83 3.52
N ILE A 67 -11.55 -4.08 4.75
CA ILE A 67 -10.88 -3.70 5.99
C ILE A 67 -10.51 -4.98 6.71
N VAL A 68 -9.21 -5.19 6.93
CA VAL A 68 -8.68 -6.38 7.58
C VAL A 68 -8.02 -5.98 8.90
N ARG A 69 -8.59 -6.44 10.01
CA ARG A 69 -7.98 -6.26 11.32
C ARG A 69 -7.06 -7.44 11.60
N VAL A 70 -5.77 -7.16 11.61
CA VAL A 70 -4.70 -8.13 11.90
C VAL A 70 -4.44 -8.12 13.41
N ARG A 71 -4.14 -9.30 13.96
CA ARG A 71 -3.69 -9.46 15.35
C ARG A 71 -2.50 -10.40 15.38
N ASN A 72 -1.43 -10.01 16.06
CA ASN A 72 -0.17 -10.76 16.09
C ASN A 72 0.31 -11.19 14.70
N GLY A 73 0.17 -10.31 13.71
CA GLY A 73 0.65 -10.52 12.35
C GLY A 73 -0.28 -11.31 11.44
N GLU A 74 -1.42 -11.83 11.92
CA GLU A 74 -2.35 -12.58 11.07
C GLU A 74 -3.83 -12.20 11.27
N PHE A 75 -4.57 -12.23 10.17
CA PHE A 75 -6.00 -12.52 10.15
C PHE A 75 -6.19 -13.86 9.44
N LYS A 76 -6.94 -14.79 10.05
CA LYS A 76 -7.16 -16.12 9.50
C LYS A 76 -8.56 -16.63 9.81
N ASN A 77 -9.15 -17.31 8.84
CA ASN A 77 -10.31 -18.16 9.04
C ASN A 77 -10.07 -19.53 8.39
N LYS A 78 -11.10 -20.39 8.37
CA LYS A 78 -10.97 -21.76 7.82
C LYS A 78 -10.57 -21.81 6.34
N ASN A 79 -10.84 -20.76 5.56
CA ASN A 79 -10.67 -20.74 4.11
C ASN A 79 -9.47 -19.91 3.64
N VAL A 80 -9.14 -18.84 4.36
CA VAL A 80 -8.20 -17.80 3.91
C VAL A 80 -7.40 -17.20 5.05
N TYR A 81 -6.25 -16.63 4.70
CA TYR A 81 -5.40 -15.85 5.58
C TYR A 81 -4.97 -14.53 4.94
N PHE A 82 -4.59 -13.59 5.79
CA PHE A 82 -3.97 -12.31 5.49
C PHE A 82 -2.89 -12.09 6.55
N ALA A 83 -1.63 -11.98 6.15
CA ALA A 83 -0.50 -12.05 7.06
C ALA A 83 0.52 -10.94 6.80
N VAL A 84 1.10 -10.45 7.89
CA VAL A 84 2.20 -9.50 7.97
C VAL A 84 3.29 -10.13 8.81
N ALA A 85 4.51 -10.17 8.30
CA ALA A 85 5.65 -10.72 9.02
C ALA A 85 6.57 -9.57 9.46
N ASP A 86 6.82 -9.49 10.77
CA ASP A 86 7.61 -8.41 11.38
C ASP A 86 8.99 -8.25 10.75
N ASN A 87 9.69 -9.38 10.58
CA ASN A 87 11.02 -9.44 10.00
C ASN A 87 11.06 -9.12 8.49
N LYS A 88 9.91 -8.87 7.85
CA LYS A 88 9.82 -8.47 6.44
C LYS A 88 9.43 -6.99 6.28
N ILE A 89 9.10 -6.28 7.36
CA ILE A 89 8.80 -4.85 7.31
C ILE A 89 10.13 -4.09 7.11
N VAL A 90 10.17 -3.27 6.06
CA VAL A 90 11.33 -2.41 5.77
C VAL A 90 11.02 -0.99 6.25
N TYR A 91 11.99 -0.36 6.91
CA TYR A 91 11.90 1.03 7.33
C TYR A 91 12.96 1.84 6.60
N ALA A 92 12.55 2.84 5.83
CA ALA A 92 13.44 3.69 5.05
C ALA A 92 12.72 4.98 4.63
N ASP A 93 13.48 6.04 4.38
CA ASP A 93 12.95 7.29 3.83
C ASP A 93 12.70 7.15 2.32
N VAL A 94 11.45 6.95 1.93
CA VAL A 94 11.01 6.87 0.51
C VAL A 94 10.28 8.13 0.07
N THR A 95 9.85 8.96 1.03
CA THR A 95 9.25 10.28 0.78
C THR A 95 10.30 11.37 0.51
N GLY A 96 11.54 11.17 0.93
CA GLY A 96 12.63 12.13 0.86
C GLY A 96 12.53 13.26 1.88
N ASP A 97 11.74 13.07 2.95
CA ASP A 97 11.50 14.10 3.97
C ASP A 97 12.47 14.03 5.16
N GLY A 98 13.42 13.10 5.12
CA GLY A 98 14.41 12.85 6.16
C GLY A 98 13.90 11.99 7.32
N ARG A 99 12.68 11.45 7.23
CA ARG A 99 12.09 10.51 8.20
C ARG A 99 11.82 9.18 7.53
N GLU A 100 11.88 8.12 8.32
CA GLU A 100 11.57 6.80 7.80
C GLU A 100 10.07 6.63 7.59
N ASP A 101 9.74 5.94 6.51
CA ASP A 101 8.45 5.36 6.19
C ASP A 101 8.50 3.85 6.44
N ALA A 102 7.35 3.21 6.58
CA ALA A 102 7.24 1.75 6.72
C ALA A 102 6.71 1.13 5.43
N ILE A 103 7.47 0.19 4.88
CA ILE A 103 7.11 -0.64 3.73
C ILE A 103 6.70 -2.01 4.26
N VAL A 104 5.41 -2.29 4.19
CA VAL A 104 4.77 -3.43 4.83
C VAL A 104 4.33 -4.43 3.76
N PRO A 105 5.06 -5.54 3.56
CA PRO A 105 4.57 -6.65 2.75
C PRO A 105 3.42 -7.38 3.44
N ILE A 106 2.38 -7.62 2.66
CA ILE A 106 1.19 -8.35 3.06
C ILE A 106 1.09 -9.56 2.14
N GLY A 107 0.97 -10.74 2.74
CA GLY A 107 0.65 -11.98 2.01
C GLY A 107 -0.79 -12.41 2.30
N CYS A 108 -1.51 -12.88 1.28
CA CYS A 108 -2.84 -13.43 1.46
C CYS A 108 -3.09 -14.63 0.54
N GLY A 109 -3.94 -15.55 0.98
CA GLY A 109 -4.15 -16.78 0.21
C GLY A 109 -5.28 -17.62 0.76
N ALA A 110 -5.63 -18.67 0.01
CA ALA A 110 -6.43 -19.75 0.56
C ALA A 110 -5.58 -20.61 1.51
N THR A 111 -6.15 -21.06 2.62
CA THR A 111 -5.46 -21.91 3.61
C THR A 111 -4.99 -23.25 3.05
N THR A 112 -5.58 -23.71 1.94
CA THR A 112 -5.24 -24.96 1.26
C THR A 112 -4.40 -24.76 0.00
N ALA A 113 -4.07 -23.51 -0.37
CA ALA A 113 -3.25 -23.21 -1.54
C ALA A 113 -1.76 -23.22 -1.18
N ASN A 114 -0.93 -23.54 -2.16
CA ASN A 114 0.53 -23.50 -2.06
C ASN A 114 1.14 -22.22 -2.65
N PHE A 115 0.32 -21.20 -2.89
CA PHE A 115 0.75 -19.88 -3.36
C PHE A 115 -0.01 -18.79 -2.59
N ALA A 116 0.58 -17.60 -2.56
CA ALA A 116 0.01 -16.41 -1.95
C ALA A 116 -0.01 -15.28 -2.99
N LEU A 117 -0.96 -14.36 -2.82
CA LEU A 117 -0.89 -13.05 -3.43
C LEU A 117 -0.22 -12.09 -2.46
N SER A 118 0.43 -11.08 -3.02
CA SER A 118 1.13 -10.05 -2.27
C SER A 118 0.54 -8.66 -2.55
N GLU A 119 0.48 -7.87 -1.49
CA GLU A 119 0.31 -6.42 -1.54
C GLU A 119 1.46 -5.78 -0.76
N VAL A 120 1.98 -4.65 -1.24
CA VAL A 120 3.04 -3.91 -0.54
C VAL A 120 2.54 -2.50 -0.26
N TYR A 121 2.47 -2.14 1.02
CA TYR A 121 1.95 -0.85 1.46
C TYR A 121 3.08 0.02 1.96
N ILE A 122 2.99 1.32 1.67
CA ILE A 122 3.89 2.34 2.23
C ILE A 122 3.09 3.19 3.20
N TYR A 123 3.52 3.23 4.45
CA TYR A 123 2.95 4.06 5.50
C TYR A 123 3.93 5.15 5.91
N THR A 124 3.41 6.35 6.14
CA THR A 124 4.16 7.48 6.69
C THR A 124 3.44 8.08 7.89
N ILE A 125 4.10 8.92 8.67
CA ILE A 125 3.44 9.65 9.78
C ILE A 125 2.91 10.99 9.28
N GLN A 126 1.58 11.15 9.30
CA GLN A 126 0.90 12.42 9.07
C GLN A 126 0.04 12.78 10.26
N ASN A 127 0.19 14.00 10.78
CA ASN A 127 -0.59 14.51 11.91
C ASN A 127 -0.60 13.57 13.13
N GLY A 128 0.54 12.92 13.38
CA GLY A 128 0.69 12.02 14.53
C GLY A 128 0.10 10.61 14.35
N ARG A 129 -0.24 10.22 13.12
CA ARG A 129 -0.87 8.93 12.79
C ARG A 129 -0.16 8.28 11.61
N ALA A 130 -0.10 6.95 11.62
CA ALA A 130 0.29 6.18 10.45
C ALA A 130 -0.79 6.33 9.38
N THR A 131 -0.41 6.83 8.22
CA THR A 131 -1.29 7.04 7.06
C THR A 131 -0.75 6.25 5.89
N LEU A 132 -1.62 5.48 5.23
CA LEU A 132 -1.28 4.79 3.98
C LEU A 132 -1.01 5.84 2.92
N LEU A 133 0.20 5.79 2.34
CA LEU A 133 0.66 6.74 1.33
C LEU A 133 0.55 6.17 -0.07
N ALA A 134 0.94 4.90 -0.26
CA ALA A 134 0.86 4.21 -1.53
C ALA A 134 0.71 2.69 -1.31
N GLU A 135 0.21 2.02 -2.34
CA GLU A 135 0.05 0.57 -2.41
C GLU A 135 0.51 0.11 -3.79
N ILE A 136 1.09 -1.09 -3.86
CA ILE A 136 1.27 -1.83 -5.11
C ILE A 136 0.93 -3.30 -4.90
N SER A 137 0.14 -3.85 -5.82
CA SER A 137 -0.33 -5.24 -5.76
C SER A 137 0.42 -6.15 -6.73
N ASP A 138 0.32 -7.47 -6.54
CA ASP A 138 0.81 -8.45 -7.51
C ASP A 138 0.28 -8.21 -8.93
N ARG A 139 -0.96 -7.74 -9.09
CA ARG A 139 -1.52 -7.43 -10.40
C ARG A 139 -0.84 -6.23 -11.06
N ASP A 140 -0.47 -5.22 -10.28
CA ASP A 140 0.27 -4.07 -10.78
C ASP A 140 1.68 -4.46 -11.19
N MET A 141 2.36 -5.23 -10.34
CA MET A 141 3.70 -5.75 -10.61
C MET A 141 3.73 -6.68 -11.83
N GLU A 142 2.76 -7.58 -11.97
CA GLU A 142 2.63 -8.45 -13.14
C GLU A 142 2.38 -7.64 -14.42
N ARG A 143 1.46 -6.67 -14.38
CA ARG A 143 1.19 -5.78 -15.52
C ARG A 143 2.46 -5.07 -15.97
N ASP A 144 3.18 -4.48 -15.01
CA ASP A 144 4.40 -3.71 -15.26
C ASP A 144 5.51 -4.61 -15.82
N TYR A 145 5.64 -5.84 -15.29
CA TYR A 145 6.56 -6.85 -15.82
C TYR A 145 6.22 -7.23 -17.27
N ARG A 146 4.97 -7.62 -17.54
CA ARG A 146 4.52 -8.06 -18.87
C ARG A 146 4.56 -6.96 -19.92
N HIS A 147 4.48 -5.68 -19.50
CA HIS A 147 4.66 -4.56 -20.41
C HIS A 147 6.04 -4.58 -21.11
N TYR A 148 7.11 -4.94 -20.37
CA TYR A 148 8.47 -5.03 -20.91
C TYR A 148 8.85 -6.40 -21.47
N TYR A 149 8.09 -7.43 -21.08
CA TYR A 149 8.29 -8.82 -21.46
C TYR A 149 6.98 -9.46 -21.89
N PRO A 150 6.48 -9.13 -23.10
CA PRO A 150 5.19 -9.64 -23.59
C PRO A 150 5.21 -11.15 -23.84
N ASP A 151 6.40 -11.74 -23.93
CA ASP A 151 6.66 -13.17 -24.06
C ASP A 151 6.73 -13.92 -22.71
N ALA A 152 6.57 -13.21 -21.58
CA ALA A 152 6.59 -13.83 -20.26
C ALA A 152 5.51 -14.91 -20.12
N GLU A 153 5.92 -16.08 -19.65
CA GLU A 153 5.07 -17.26 -19.50
C GLU A 153 4.26 -17.18 -18.20
N SER A 154 4.88 -16.72 -17.12
CA SER A 154 4.28 -16.77 -15.78
C SER A 154 4.83 -15.70 -14.83
N TYR A 155 4.05 -15.42 -13.78
CA TYR A 155 4.38 -14.53 -12.65
C TYR A 155 3.96 -15.24 -11.36
N TRP A 156 4.83 -15.23 -10.35
CA TRP A 156 4.69 -16.03 -9.14
C TRP A 156 4.74 -15.21 -7.83
N GLY A 157 4.65 -13.89 -7.92
CA GLY A 157 4.60 -13.01 -6.76
C GLY A 157 5.97 -12.58 -6.23
N VAL A 158 5.96 -11.85 -5.12
CA VAL A 158 7.15 -11.31 -4.45
C VAL A 158 8.05 -12.44 -3.95
N ASN A 159 9.34 -12.37 -4.29
CA ASN A 159 10.36 -13.28 -3.80
C ASN A 159 10.55 -13.12 -2.28
N GLU A 160 10.92 -14.20 -1.60
CA GLU A 160 11.22 -14.13 -0.18
C GLU A 160 12.41 -13.19 0.07
N ASN A 161 12.23 -12.23 0.99
CA ASN A 161 13.19 -11.15 1.29
C ASN A 161 13.51 -10.26 0.06
N GLY A 162 12.59 -10.22 -0.91
CA GLY A 162 12.73 -9.46 -2.15
C GLY A 162 12.49 -7.95 -2.03
N LEU A 163 12.16 -7.44 -0.84
CA LEU A 163 11.91 -6.01 -0.64
C LEU A 163 13.14 -5.29 -0.10
N LYS A 164 13.56 -4.24 -0.81
CA LYS A 164 14.70 -3.39 -0.43
C LYS A 164 14.39 -1.94 -0.80
N VAL A 165 15.05 -1.00 -0.14
CA VAL A 165 15.02 0.41 -0.54
C VAL A 165 16.44 0.85 -0.88
N LYS A 166 16.60 1.48 -2.04
CA LYS A 166 17.88 1.97 -2.54
C LYS A 166 17.70 3.36 -3.11
N ASN A 167 18.44 4.33 -2.58
CA ASN A 167 18.39 5.73 -3.02
C ASN A 167 16.94 6.31 -3.04
N GLY A 168 16.13 5.95 -2.04
CA GLY A 168 14.71 6.36 -1.94
C GLY A 168 13.75 5.64 -2.89
N ASN A 169 14.23 4.73 -3.73
CA ASN A 169 13.40 3.89 -4.60
C ASN A 169 13.14 2.53 -3.92
N LEU A 170 11.92 2.01 -4.09
CA LEU A 170 11.53 0.68 -3.64
C LEU A 170 11.93 -0.36 -4.70
N GLU A 171 12.82 -1.27 -4.36
CA GLU A 171 13.15 -2.44 -5.16
C GLU A 171 12.33 -3.65 -4.67
N ILE A 172 11.63 -4.30 -5.60
CA ILE A 172 10.83 -5.49 -5.36
C ILE A 172 11.34 -6.60 -6.28
N GLU A 173 11.89 -7.66 -5.70
CA GLU A 173 12.17 -8.89 -6.43
C GLU A 173 10.91 -9.75 -6.50
N VAL A 174 10.57 -10.21 -7.70
CA VAL A 174 9.45 -11.13 -7.96
C VAL A 174 9.96 -12.39 -8.67
N LEU A 175 9.24 -13.49 -8.52
CA LEU A 175 9.51 -14.75 -9.19
C LEU A 175 8.73 -14.80 -10.51
N ALA A 176 9.37 -15.18 -11.62
CA ALA A 176 8.72 -15.16 -12.93
C ALA A 176 9.26 -16.22 -13.90
N ASP A 177 8.41 -16.56 -14.87
CA ASP A 177 8.59 -17.57 -15.92
C ASP A 177 8.89 -18.99 -15.40
N GLY A 178 8.66 -20.01 -16.22
CA GLY A 178 8.76 -21.40 -15.79
C GLY A 178 7.70 -21.79 -14.74
N SER A 179 7.97 -22.83 -13.96
CA SER A 179 7.03 -23.36 -12.97
C SER A 179 7.14 -22.64 -11.62
N HIS A 180 6.07 -22.58 -10.83
CA HIS A 180 6.09 -22.00 -9.48
C HIS A 180 7.18 -22.61 -8.58
N ALA A 181 7.37 -23.93 -8.65
CA ALA A 181 8.35 -24.65 -7.84
C ALA A 181 9.80 -24.47 -8.32
N SER A 182 9.99 -24.01 -9.55
CA SER A 182 11.29 -23.73 -10.15
C SER A 182 11.13 -22.59 -11.15
N PRO A 183 10.99 -21.33 -10.65
CA PRO A 183 10.90 -20.17 -11.51
C PRO A 183 12.13 -20.08 -12.39
N LYS A 184 12.01 -19.50 -13.57
CA LYS A 184 13.15 -19.32 -14.48
C LYS A 184 13.97 -18.10 -14.09
N TYR A 185 13.30 -17.05 -13.60
CA TYR A 185 13.92 -15.79 -13.25
C TYR A 185 13.50 -15.25 -11.88
N ILE A 186 14.42 -14.52 -11.27
CA ILE A 186 14.12 -13.47 -10.31
C ILE A 186 14.14 -12.16 -11.07
N VAL A 187 13.07 -11.37 -10.95
CA VAL A 187 12.91 -10.09 -11.64
C VAL A 187 12.95 -8.97 -10.63
N THR A 188 13.85 -8.00 -10.79
CA THR A 188 13.89 -6.79 -9.97
C THR A 188 13.06 -5.70 -10.64
N LEU A 189 11.99 -5.29 -9.96
CA LEU A 189 11.15 -4.14 -10.28
C LEU A 189 11.58 -2.97 -9.38
N GLU A 190 11.94 -1.83 -9.96
CA GLU A 190 12.31 -0.64 -9.20
C GLU A 190 11.20 0.41 -9.32
N TYR A 191 10.71 0.90 -8.19
CA TYR A 191 9.61 1.84 -8.10
C TYR A 191 10.03 3.13 -7.41
N ARG A 192 9.60 4.28 -7.95
CA ARG A 192 9.67 5.57 -7.29
C ARG A 192 8.30 5.97 -6.79
N LEU A 193 8.25 6.45 -5.55
CA LEU A 193 7.07 7.12 -5.04
C LEU A 193 6.89 8.47 -5.78
N SER A 194 5.72 8.68 -6.35
CA SER A 194 5.33 9.88 -7.07
C SER A 194 3.94 10.31 -6.59
N GLY A 195 3.90 11.17 -5.57
CA GLY A 195 2.66 11.47 -4.85
C GLY A 195 2.19 10.24 -4.07
N GLU A 196 0.95 9.81 -4.32
CA GLU A 196 0.33 8.65 -3.68
C GLU A 196 0.46 7.35 -4.53
N THR A 197 1.35 7.35 -5.52
CA THR A 197 1.50 6.23 -6.47
C THR A 197 2.94 5.76 -6.57
N LEU A 198 3.13 4.45 -6.70
CA LEU A 198 4.41 3.85 -7.07
C LEU A 198 4.50 3.73 -8.57
N ARG A 199 5.56 4.31 -9.15
CA ARG A 199 5.80 4.29 -10.61
C ARG A 199 7.05 3.48 -10.91
N LEU A 200 6.91 2.49 -11.78
CA LEU A 200 8.05 1.70 -12.25
C LEU A 200 9.07 2.63 -12.93
N ILE A 201 10.34 2.44 -12.61
CA ILE A 201 11.46 3.15 -13.20
C ILE A 201 12.24 2.17 -14.09
N GLY A 202 12.30 2.49 -15.38
CA GLY A 202 13.09 1.72 -16.33
C GLY A 202 12.56 0.32 -16.60
N LYS A 203 13.39 -0.48 -17.27
CA LYS A 203 13.08 -1.87 -17.62
C LYS A 203 13.45 -2.79 -16.46
N PRO A 204 12.55 -3.69 -16.00
CA PRO A 204 12.85 -4.65 -14.94
C PRO A 204 14.03 -5.55 -15.33
N GLN A 205 14.88 -5.91 -14.37
CA GLN A 205 16.06 -6.76 -14.64
C GLN A 205 15.73 -8.23 -14.34
N ARG A 206 15.98 -9.13 -15.30
CA ARG A 206 15.88 -10.59 -15.11
C ARG A 206 17.25 -11.16 -14.72
N ARG A 207 17.32 -11.96 -13.66
CA ARG A 207 18.45 -12.85 -13.37
C ARG A 207 17.96 -14.29 -13.27
N SER A 208 18.77 -15.25 -13.71
CA SER A 208 18.39 -16.67 -13.63
C SER A 208 18.18 -17.09 -12.18
N PHE A 209 17.09 -17.82 -11.93
CA PHE A 209 16.83 -18.41 -10.62
C PHE A 209 17.90 -19.48 -10.32
N GLY A 210 18.49 -19.44 -9.12
CA GLY A 210 19.57 -20.35 -8.71
C GLY A 210 20.99 -19.87 -9.01
N GLN A 211 21.15 -18.63 -9.50
CA GLN A 211 22.43 -17.92 -9.59
C GLN A 211 22.57 -16.87 -8.48
#